data_AF-A0A9D7ZE74-F1
#
_entry.id   AF-A0A9D7ZE74-F1
#
_cell.length_a   1.000
_cell.length_b   1.000
_cell.length_c   1.000
_cell.angle_alpha   90.00
_cell.angle_beta   90.00
_cell.angle_gamma   90.00
#
_symmetry.space_group_name_H-M   'P 1'
#
loop_
_entity.id
_entity.type
_entity.pdbx_description
1 polymer ?
#
loop_
_entity_poly.entity_id
_entity_poly.type
_entity_poly.pdbx_seq_one_letter_code
_entity_poly.pdbx_strand_id
1 'polypeptide(L)'
;RDLQTDYVLGAKQYLVGTLETKVPLGIPKDFGIKTYIFTDFGVIGGTDVVATDVRDEVDFRASYGLTFNWKSPFGPVRFDLARPIAEEEYDRAQFFRFTAGTRF
;
A
#
# COMPACT_ATOMS: atom_id res chain seq x y z
N ARG A 1 4.31 17.77 -1.90
CA ARG A 1 5.02 17.73 -0.59
C ARG A 1 5.69 19.09 -0.37
N ASP A 2 5.95 19.52 0.86
CA ASP A 2 6.83 20.67 1.09
C ASP A 2 8.29 20.22 0.91
N LEU A 3 9.01 20.83 -0.03
CA LEU A 3 10.39 20.48 -0.40
C LEU A 3 11.44 20.97 0.60
N GLN A 4 11.10 21.90 1.50
CA GLN A 4 12.01 22.37 2.55
C GLN A 4 11.89 21.57 3.85
N THR A 5 10.68 21.09 4.18
CA THR A 5 10.41 20.43 5.48
C THR A 5 10.14 18.93 5.36
N ASP A 6 10.09 18.37 4.14
CA ASP A 6 9.77 16.96 3.89
C ASP A 6 8.37 16.56 4.42
N TYR A 7 7.48 17.53 4.68
CA TYR A 7 6.15 17.28 5.23
C TYR A 7 5.12 16.93 4.14
N VAL A 8 4.31 15.91 4.40
CA VAL A 8 3.23 15.49 3.49
C VAL A 8 2.06 16.46 3.65
N LEU A 9 1.79 17.25 2.61
CA LEU A 9 0.73 18.26 2.60
C LEU A 9 -0.67 17.66 2.32
N GLY A 10 -0.73 16.36 2.05
CA GLY A 10 -1.94 15.70 1.56
C GLY A 10 -2.26 16.06 0.11
N ALA A 11 -3.44 15.65 -0.34
CA ALA A 11 -3.93 15.96 -1.68
C ALA A 11 -5.45 16.07 -1.68
N LYS A 12 -5.99 16.88 -2.59
CA LYS A 12 -7.43 17.06 -2.72
C LYS A 12 -8.07 16.07 -3.66
N GLN A 13 -7.32 15.59 -4.65
CA GLN A 13 -7.77 14.59 -5.59
C GLN A 13 -6.85 13.39 -5.51
N TYR A 14 -7.45 12.22 -5.32
CA TYR A 14 -6.73 10.97 -5.32
C TYR A 14 -7.57 9.89 -6.00
N LEU A 15 -6.89 9.00 -6.70
CA LEU A 15 -7.44 7.75 -7.20
C LEU A 15 -6.55 6.64 -6.68
N VAL A 16 -7.10 5.69 -5.94
CA VAL A 16 -6.36 4.53 -5.43
C VAL A 16 -7.13 3.28 -5.81
N GLY A 17 -6.41 2.29 -6.31
CA GLY A 17 -6.97 1.00 -6.70
C GLY A 17 -6.08 -0.14 -6.26
N THR A 18 -6.72 -1.26 -5.94
CA THR A 18 -6.07 -2.53 -5.61
C THR A 18 -6.68 -3.62 -6.45
N LEU A 19 -5.84 -4.40 -7.14
CA LEU A 19 -6.22 -5.65 -7.76
C LEU A 19 -5.60 -6.79 -6.96
N GLU A 20 -6.42 -7.64 -6.37
CA GLU A 20 -5.98 -8.78 -5.57
C GLU A 20 -6.56 -10.07 -6.14
N THR A 21 -5.72 -11.11 -6.26
CA THR A 21 -6.12 -12.44 -6.73
C THR A 21 -5.60 -13.52 -5.80
N LYS A 22 -6.47 -14.45 -5.41
CA LYS A 22 -6.12 -15.59 -4.57
C LYS A 22 -5.27 -16.59 -5.35
N VAL A 23 -4.14 -17.03 -4.76
CA VAL A 23 -3.23 -18.00 -5.36
C VAL A 23 -3.13 -19.25 -4.49
N PRO A 24 -3.36 -20.46 -5.05
CA PRO A 24 -3.23 -21.71 -4.29
C PRO A 24 -1.75 -22.13 -4.21
N LEU A 25 -1.06 -21.74 -3.13
CA LEU A 25 0.36 -22.12 -2.90
C LEU A 25 0.56 -23.55 -2.34
N GLY A 26 -0.43 -24.44 -2.48
CA GLY A 26 -0.34 -25.82 -1.97
C GLY A 26 -0.31 -25.97 -0.44
N ILE A 27 -0.55 -24.88 0.30
CA ILE A 27 -0.62 -24.91 1.76
C ILE A 27 -1.88 -25.70 2.17
N PRO A 28 -1.75 -26.73 3.05
CA PRO A 28 -2.90 -27.49 3.51
C PRO A 28 -3.94 -26.57 4.18
N LYS A 29 -5.22 -26.82 3.90
CA LYS A 29 -6.32 -25.97 4.37
C LYS A 29 -6.41 -25.91 5.91
N ASP A 30 -5.91 -26.94 6.59
CA ASP A 30 -5.93 -27.07 8.04
C ASP A 30 -5.07 -26.00 8.74
N PHE A 31 -4.07 -25.44 8.05
CA PHE A 31 -3.29 -24.31 8.57
C PHE A 31 -4.07 -22.98 8.59
N GLY A 32 -5.22 -22.91 7.90
CA GLY A 32 -6.04 -21.71 7.84
C GLY A 32 -5.37 -20.53 7.13
N ILE A 33 -4.36 -20.80 6.29
CA ILE A 33 -3.61 -19.79 5.53
C ILE A 33 -4.21 -19.68 4.12
N LYS A 34 -4.48 -18.44 3.69
CA LYS A 34 -4.85 -18.09 2.32
C LYS A 34 -3.82 -17.11 1.79
N THR A 35 -3.35 -17.35 0.57
CA THR A 35 -2.38 -16.49 -0.08
C THR A 35 -3.01 -15.75 -1.24
N TYR A 36 -2.59 -14.51 -1.43
CA TYR A 36 -3.01 -13.66 -2.53
C TYR A 36 -1.80 -12.96 -3.13
N ILE A 37 -1.85 -12.72 -4.43
CA ILE A 37 -1.00 -11.73 -5.11
C ILE A 37 -1.82 -10.46 -5.24
N PHE A 38 -1.19 -9.31 -5.12
CA PHE A 38 -1.86 -8.04 -5.36
C PHE A 38 -0.97 -7.06 -6.13
N THR A 39 -1.62 -6.10 -6.75
CA THR A 39 -1.00 -4.86 -7.21
C THR A 39 -1.85 -3.68 -6.76
N ASP A 40 -1.19 -2.68 -6.20
CA ASP A 40 -1.79 -1.42 -5.80
C ASP A 40 -1.28 -0.33 -6.73
N PHE A 41 -2.15 0.63 -7.07
CA PHE A 41 -1.78 1.83 -7.79
C PHE A 41 -2.53 3.02 -7.22
N GLY A 42 -1.87 4.17 -7.25
CA GLY A 42 -2.35 5.42 -6.68
C GLY A 42 -1.91 6.59 -7.53
N VAL A 43 -2.84 7.49 -7.80
CA VAL A 43 -2.56 8.79 -8.41
C VAL A 43 -3.00 9.85 -7.41
N ILE A 44 -2.11 10.81 -7.17
CA ILE A 44 -2.35 11.90 -6.24
C ILE A 44 -2.11 13.22 -6.97
N GLY A 45 -3.02 14.18 -6.86
CA GLY A 45 -2.88 15.49 -7.51
C GLY A 45 -3.73 16.59 -6.88
N GLY A 46 -3.44 17.84 -7.26
CA GLY A 46 -4.19 19.01 -6.85
C GLY A 46 -3.86 19.48 -5.44
N THR A 47 -3.19 20.63 -5.35
CA THR A 47 -2.92 21.35 -4.10
C THR A 47 -3.38 22.81 -4.22
N ASP A 48 -4.02 23.35 -3.18
CA ASP A 48 -4.44 24.76 -3.12
C ASP A 48 -3.29 25.72 -2.76
N VAL A 49 -2.08 25.19 -2.55
CA VAL A 49 -0.94 25.98 -2.11
C VAL A 49 -0.28 26.64 -3.31
N VAL A 50 -0.62 27.90 -3.55
CA VAL A 50 0.16 28.77 -4.46
C VAL A 50 1.42 29.21 -3.73
N ALA A 51 2.48 28.40 -3.83
CA ALA A 51 3.82 28.74 -3.38
C ALA A 51 4.82 28.41 -4.49
N THR A 52 5.90 29.18 -4.59
CA THR A 52 6.90 29.08 -5.66
C THR A 52 7.67 27.76 -5.70
N ASP A 53 7.57 26.92 -4.66
CA ASP A 53 8.25 25.63 -4.51
C ASP A 53 7.28 24.44 -4.36
N VAL A 54 6.04 24.56 -4.83
CA VAL A 54 5.06 23.47 -4.79
C VAL A 54 4.96 22.81 -6.16
N ARG A 55 5.43 21.56 -6.24
CA ARG A 55 5.29 20.72 -7.43
C ARG A 55 3.89 20.11 -7.45
N ASP A 56 3.03 20.65 -8.32
CA ASP A 56 1.65 20.21 -8.57
C ASP A 56 1.61 19.26 -9.78
N GLU A 57 2.50 18.25 -9.78
CA GLU A 57 2.52 17.20 -10.79
C GLU A 57 1.64 16.02 -10.31
N VAL A 58 0.95 15.39 -11.26
CA VAL A 58 0.15 14.21 -11.00
C VAL A 58 1.10 13.03 -10.77
N ASP A 59 1.37 12.71 -9.52
CA ASP A 59 2.32 11.64 -9.14
C ASP A 59 1.62 10.28 -9.19
N PHE A 60 2.13 9.37 -10.03
CA PHE A 60 1.68 7.99 -10.11
C PHE A 60 2.57 7.09 -9.26
N ARG A 61 1.97 6.34 -8.34
CA ARG A 61 2.62 5.33 -7.50
C ARG A 61 2.01 3.98 -7.77
N ALA A 62 2.84 2.93 -7.84
CA ALA A 62 2.35 1.57 -7.99
C ALA A 62 3.23 0.59 -7.23
N SER A 63 2.65 -0.52 -6.79
CA SER A 63 3.36 -1.61 -6.11
C SER A 63 2.75 -2.96 -6.46
N TYR A 64 3.50 -4.02 -6.20
CA TYR A 64 3.00 -5.39 -6.22
C TYR A 64 3.45 -6.13 -4.98
N GLY A 65 2.72 -7.18 -4.62
CA GLY A 65 3.04 -7.92 -3.42
C GLY A 65 2.30 -9.23 -3.25
N LEU A 66 2.61 -9.85 -2.11
CA LEU A 66 1.99 -11.07 -1.61
C LEU A 66 1.30 -10.78 -0.28
N THR A 67 0.07 -11.25 -0.15
CA THR A 67 -0.70 -11.22 1.09
C THR A 67 -0.84 -12.63 1.64
N PHE A 68 -0.50 -12.84 2.91
CA PHE A 68 -0.81 -14.06 3.65
C PHE A 68 -1.86 -13.74 4.72
N ASN A 69 -3.07 -14.27 4.54
CA ASN A 69 -4.15 -14.19 5.50
C ASN A 69 -4.21 -15.49 6.30
N TRP A 70 -3.86 -15.42 7.57
CA TRP A 70 -3.82 -16.54 8.49
C TRP A 70 -4.93 -16.44 9.53
N LYS A 71 -5.80 -17.44 9.57
CA LYS A 71 -6.77 -17.63 10.65
C LYS A 71 -6.07 -18.30 11.84
N SER A 72 -5.27 -17.53 12.58
CA SER A 72 -4.51 -18.04 13.73
C SER A 72 -5.44 -18.40 14.91
N PRO A 73 -4.97 -19.20 15.88
CA PRO A 73 -5.71 -19.49 17.12
C PRO A 73 -6.07 -18.25 17.94
N PHE A 74 -5.34 -17.14 17.73
CA PHE A 74 -5.51 -15.88 18.46
C PHE A 74 -6.27 -14.81 17.68
N GLY A 75 -6.80 -15.17 16.49
CA GLY A 75 -7.56 -14.28 15.63
C GLY A 75 -6.96 -14.11 14.23
N PRO A 76 -7.59 -13.28 13.38
CA PRO A 76 -7.10 -13.02 12.02
C PRO A 76 -5.77 -12.27 12.04
N VAL A 77 -4.80 -12.81 11.29
CA VAL A 77 -3.50 -12.20 11.06
C VAL A 77 -3.30 -12.01 9.57
N ARG A 78 -2.81 -10.84 9.16
CA ARG A 78 -2.44 -10.51 7.79
C ARG A 78 -0.98 -10.09 7.71
N PHE A 79 -0.27 -10.68 6.77
CA PHE A 79 1.09 -10.28 6.41
C PHE A 79 1.07 -9.82 4.95
N ASP A 80 1.54 -8.60 4.69
CA ASP A 80 1.74 -8.10 3.33
C ASP A 80 3.25 -7.92 3.09
N LEU A 81 3.73 -8.45 1.97
CA LEU A 81 5.07 -8.22 1.45
C LEU A 81 4.92 -7.49 0.12
N ALA A 82 5.34 -6.23 0.05
CA ALA A 82 5.17 -5.39 -1.13
C ALA A 82 6.47 -4.77 -1.59
N ARG A 83 6.60 -4.55 -2.89
CA ARG A 83 7.66 -3.74 -3.50
C ARG A 83 7.07 -2.70 -4.45
N PRO A 84 7.61 -1.48 -4.46
CA PRO A 84 7.19 -0.46 -5.41
C PRO A 84 7.59 -0.87 -6.84
N ILE A 85 6.71 -0.55 -7.79
CA ILE A 85 6.94 -0.54 -9.25
C ILE A 85 7.28 0.87 -9.69
N ALA A 86 6.53 1.85 -9.17
CA ALA A 86 6.74 3.28 -9.39
C ALA A 86 6.71 3.97 -8.03
N GLU A 87 7.81 4.63 -7.69
CA GLU A 87 8.02 5.42 -6.48
C GLU A 87 8.79 6.69 -6.82
N GLU A 88 8.60 7.74 -6.04
CA GLU A 88 9.36 8.98 -6.12
C GLU A 88 10.60 8.92 -5.21
N GLU A 89 11.63 9.72 -5.50
CA GLU A 89 12.90 9.71 -4.73
C GLU A 89 12.71 10.01 -3.23
N TYR A 90 11.63 10.69 -2.89
CA TYR A 90 11.27 11.06 -1.52
C TYR A 90 10.28 10.07 -0.88
N ASP A 91 9.79 9.06 -1.60
CA ASP A 91 8.89 8.06 -1.05
C ASP A 91 9.63 7.15 -0.06
N ARG A 92 8.91 6.72 1.00
CA ARG A 92 9.45 5.78 2.00
C ARG A 92 8.83 4.41 1.77
N ALA A 93 9.57 3.54 1.07
CA ALA A 93 9.11 2.19 0.79
C ALA A 93 8.98 1.35 2.08
N GLN A 94 7.80 0.78 2.31
CA GLN A 94 7.56 -0.18 3.39
C GLN A 94 7.41 -1.58 2.79
N PHE A 95 8.45 -2.42 2.98
CA PHE A 95 8.49 -3.76 2.40
C PHE A 95 7.56 -4.77 3.08
N PHE A 96 7.35 -4.63 4.39
CA PHE A 96 6.59 -5.57 5.19
C PHE A 96 5.54 -4.85 6.05
N ARG A 97 4.32 -5.37 6.04
CA ARG A 97 3.24 -4.93 6.92
C ARG A 97 2.61 -6.11 7.64
N PHE A 98 2.46 -5.96 8.94
CA PHE A 98 1.76 -6.90 9.80
C PHE A 98 0.49 -6.25 10.35
N THR A 99 -0.61 -6.98 10.34
CA THR A 99 -1.84 -6.56 10.98
C THR A 99 -2.44 -7.75 11.73
N ALA A 100 -2.61 -7.59 13.04
CA ALA A 100 -3.34 -8.52 13.89
C ALA A 100 -4.45 -7.76 14.59
N GLY A 101 -5.66 -8.31 14.56
CA GLY A 101 -6.77 -7.70 15.27
C GLY A 101 -8.12 -8.33 14.94
N THR A 102 -9.03 -8.25 15.92
CA THR A 102 -10.46 -8.43 15.74
C THR A 102 -11.03 -7.08 15.31
N ARG A 103 -11.56 -6.95 14.09
CA ARG A 103 -12.39 -5.78 13.74
C ARG A 103 -13.60 -5.82 14.68
N PHE A 104 -13.73 -4.82 15.54
CA PHE A 104 -14.98 -4.50 16.24
C PHE A 104 -15.75 -3.49 15.39
#